data_AF-A0A1Y1CPH9-F1
#
_entry.id   AF-A0A1Y1CPH9-F1
#
_cell.length_a   1.000
_cell.length_b   1.000
_cell.length_c   1.000
_cell.angle_alpha   90.00
_cell.angle_beta   90.00
_cell.angle_gamma   90.00
#
_symmetry.space_group_name_H-M   'P 1'
#
loop_
_entity.id
_entity.type
_entity.pdbx_description
1 polymer ?
#
loop_
_entity_poly.entity_id
_entity_poly.type
_entity_poly.pdbx_seq_one_letter_code
_entity_poly.pdbx_strand_id
1 'polypeptide(L)'
;MNRTAQEEKRKYEEARKGLSPKQIIELDEKEALENEIMGMAKHFNILLFPEESDFYTYEKSNPWSDEYTDRISRKRAKLGLSEVNHESAESYDDTANICESLARKVIIDKSLEKKILYIDMDSVLVDFQSGIDQLNDATKKKYENNLDEVPGIFSLMKPTSGAVYIVEKLAKIYDIYILSTAPWENPSAWSDKLEWVKEYLPEIGKKRLILSHHKNLNIGDYLIDDRTKNGAGEFKGELIHFLTVQYPDWDSVFDHLVVEYVKHAQNIK
;
A
#
# COMPACT_ATOMS: atom_id res chain seq x y z
N MET A 1 0.17 15.77 38.50
CA MET A 1 1.10 15.32 37.44
C MET A 1 1.40 13.85 37.70
N ASN A 2 1.32 13.00 36.67
CA ASN A 2 1.72 11.59 36.79
C ASN A 2 3.25 11.49 36.98
N ARG A 3 3.72 10.43 37.64
CA ARG A 3 5.14 10.19 37.98
C ARG A 3 6.05 10.26 36.76
N THR A 4 5.59 9.75 35.62
CA THR A 4 6.28 9.81 34.32
C THR A 4 6.53 11.25 33.86
N ALA A 5 5.53 12.12 33.95
CA ALA A 5 5.66 13.52 33.55
C ALA A 5 6.61 14.31 34.48
N GLN A 6 6.72 13.92 35.74
CA GLN A 6 7.69 14.52 36.67
C GLN A 6 9.13 14.05 36.37
N GLU A 7 9.30 12.79 35.99
CA GLU A 7 10.60 12.24 35.58
C GLU A 7 11.10 12.82 34.25
N GLU A 8 10.22 12.97 33.26
CA GLU A 8 10.53 13.62 31.98
C GLU A 8 10.93 15.09 32.18
N LYS A 9 10.16 15.83 32.99
CA LYS A 9 10.47 17.21 33.33
C LYS A 9 11.83 17.34 34.02
N ARG A 10 12.16 16.43 34.93
CA ARG A 10 13.47 16.41 35.61
C ARG A 10 14.61 16.15 34.62
N LYS A 11 14.46 15.16 33.74
CA LYS A 11 15.47 14.86 32.68
C LYS A 11 15.67 16.06 31.76
N TYR A 12 14.58 16.73 31.39
CA TYR A 12 14.63 17.95 30.60
C TYR A 12 15.43 19.05 31.31
N GLU A 13 15.08 19.38 32.55
CA GLU A 13 15.77 20.41 33.34
C GLU A 13 17.26 20.07 33.59
N GLU A 14 17.59 18.79 33.83
CA GLU A 14 18.96 18.31 33.99
C GLU A 14 19.79 18.45 32.70
N ALA A 15 19.23 18.08 31.54
CA ALA A 15 19.90 18.16 30.25
C ALA A 15 20.22 19.60 29.81
N ARG A 16 19.43 20.59 30.25
CA ARG A 16 19.65 22.02 29.93
C ARG A 16 20.52 22.75 30.97
N LYS A 17 20.88 22.08 32.07
CA LYS A 17 21.59 22.72 33.18
C LYS A 17 23.00 23.16 32.76
N GLY A 18 23.28 24.46 32.87
CA GLY A 18 24.60 25.02 32.55
C GLY A 18 24.84 25.29 31.05
N LEU A 19 23.85 25.06 30.20
CA LEU A 19 23.89 25.43 28.79
C LEU A 19 23.56 26.92 28.60
N SER A 20 24.19 27.55 27.62
CA SER A 20 23.78 28.89 27.16
C SER A 20 22.42 28.86 26.45
N PRO A 21 21.70 29.98 26.35
CA PRO A 21 20.43 30.03 25.62
C PRO A 21 20.52 29.49 24.18
N LYS A 22 21.65 29.75 23.49
CA LYS A 22 21.89 29.23 22.14
C LYS A 22 22.00 27.70 22.12
N GLN A 23 22.75 27.13 23.06
CA GLN A 23 22.91 25.66 23.16
C GLN A 23 21.60 24.96 23.55
N ILE A 24 20.75 25.62 24.35
CA ILE A 24 19.41 25.10 24.67
C ILE A 24 18.56 25.02 23.40
N ILE A 25 18.54 26.08 22.58
CA ILE A 25 17.81 26.09 21.31
C ILE A 25 18.31 24.99 20.37
N GLU A 26 19.63 24.87 20.18
CA GLU A 26 20.22 23.82 19.34
C GLU A 26 19.88 22.40 19.83
N LEU A 27 19.85 22.19 21.16
CA LEU A 27 19.43 20.92 21.75
C LEU A 27 17.94 20.64 21.53
N ASP A 28 17.09 21.64 21.74
CA ASP A 28 15.64 21.52 21.56
C ASP A 28 15.28 21.23 20.10
N GLU A 29 15.94 21.89 19.14
CA GLU A 29 15.78 21.62 17.69
C GLU A 29 16.21 20.20 17.32
N LYS A 30 17.33 19.73 17.88
CA LYS A 30 17.81 18.36 17.67
C LYS A 30 16.86 17.32 18.26
N GLU A 31 16.40 17.52 19.50
CA GLU A 31 15.45 16.61 20.13
C GLU A 31 14.10 16.60 19.39
N ALA A 32 13.64 17.74 18.88
CA ALA A 32 12.42 17.83 18.06
C ALA A 32 12.57 17.02 16.75
N LEU A 33 13.70 17.17 16.05
CA LEU A 33 14.00 16.42 14.83
C LEU A 33 14.07 14.91 15.10
N GLU A 34 14.76 14.48 16.15
CA GLU A 34 14.83 13.06 16.52
C GLU A 34 13.45 12.50 16.90
N ASN A 35 12.60 13.28 17.59
CA ASN A 35 11.22 12.87 17.87
C ASN A 35 10.38 12.72 16.59
N GLU A 36 10.56 13.61 15.60
CA GLU A 36 9.91 13.50 14.29
C GLU A 36 10.34 12.21 13.56
N ILE A 37 11.65 11.92 13.57
CA ILE A 37 12.23 10.71 12.98
C ILE A 37 11.68 9.46 13.65
N MET A 38 11.67 9.40 14.99
CA MET A 38 11.14 8.26 15.73
C MET A 38 9.63 8.08 15.51
N GLY A 39 8.88 9.18 15.43
CA GLY A 39 7.46 9.14 15.10
C GLY A 39 7.20 8.54 13.71
N MET A 40 7.98 8.96 12.71
CA MET A 40 7.88 8.43 11.34
C MET A 40 8.37 6.98 11.25
N ALA A 41 9.45 6.63 11.93
CA ALA A 41 9.96 5.26 11.99
C ALA A 41 8.91 4.30 12.55
N LYS A 42 8.21 4.70 13.62
CA LYS A 42 7.09 3.92 14.16
C LYS A 42 5.95 3.78 13.16
N HIS A 43 5.64 4.83 12.40
CA HIS A 43 4.63 4.75 11.34
C HIS A 43 5.05 3.77 10.23
N PHE A 44 6.32 3.81 9.80
CA PHE A 44 6.85 2.84 8.84
C PHE A 44 6.82 1.42 9.36
N ASN A 45 7.14 1.18 10.63
CA ASN A 45 7.10 -0.17 11.20
C ASN A 45 5.68 -0.75 11.12
N ILE A 46 4.67 0.01 11.57
CA ILE A 46 3.25 -0.41 11.50
C ILE A 46 2.82 -0.64 10.04
N LEU A 47 3.27 0.21 9.13
CA LEU A 47 2.87 0.14 7.72
C LEU A 47 3.51 -1.04 6.99
N LEU A 48 4.84 -1.19 7.10
CA LEU A 48 5.65 -2.11 6.30
C LEU A 48 5.76 -3.49 6.93
N PHE A 49 5.69 -3.56 8.27
CA PHE A 49 5.79 -4.79 9.06
C PHE A 49 4.54 -4.95 9.95
N PRO A 50 3.32 -4.95 9.37
CA PRO A 50 2.09 -5.05 10.15
C PRO A 50 2.04 -6.32 11.00
N GLU A 51 2.75 -7.39 10.63
CA GLU A 51 2.88 -8.62 11.42
C GLU A 51 3.41 -8.41 12.85
N GLU A 52 4.08 -7.29 13.13
CA GLU A 52 4.65 -6.96 14.45
C GLU A 52 3.70 -6.17 15.36
N SER A 53 2.62 -5.61 14.79
CA SER A 53 1.75 -4.66 15.49
C SER A 53 0.26 -4.88 15.27
N ASP A 54 -0.12 -5.49 14.15
CA ASP A 54 -1.48 -5.70 13.70
C ASP A 54 -1.86 -7.17 13.83
N PHE A 55 -2.50 -7.52 14.95
CA PHE A 55 -3.09 -8.85 15.16
C PHE A 55 -4.43 -9.03 14.41
N TYR A 56 -4.86 -8.03 13.62
CA TYR A 56 -6.13 -8.01 12.89
C TYR A 56 -5.91 -7.75 11.40
N THR A 57 -5.88 -8.80 10.59
CA THR A 57 -6.06 -8.67 9.14
C THR A 57 -7.43 -8.03 8.84
N TYR A 58 -7.62 -7.52 7.62
CA TYR A 58 -8.95 -7.06 7.17
C TYR A 58 -10.00 -8.19 7.18
N GLU A 59 -9.57 -9.45 7.31
CA GLU A 59 -10.40 -10.63 7.56
C GLU A 59 -10.41 -11.08 9.03
N LYS A 60 -10.40 -10.15 10.00
CA LYS A 60 -10.84 -10.29 11.42
C LYS A 60 -10.42 -11.53 12.23
N SER A 61 -9.50 -12.36 11.75
CA SER A 61 -9.04 -13.56 12.41
C SER A 61 -7.54 -13.64 12.22
N ASN A 62 -6.82 -13.74 13.34
CA ASN A 62 -5.38 -13.89 13.39
C ASN A 62 -5.01 -15.31 12.93
N PRO A 63 -4.53 -15.53 11.70
CA PRO A 63 -4.31 -16.86 11.18
C PRO A 63 -2.81 -17.08 11.19
N TRP A 64 -2.24 -17.47 12.33
CA TRP A 64 -0.92 -18.12 12.35
C TRP A 64 -1.01 -19.50 11.66
N SER A 65 -1.54 -19.53 10.44
CA SER A 65 -1.47 -20.67 9.57
C SER A 65 -0.02 -20.82 9.12
N ASP A 66 0.34 -22.05 8.78
CA ASP A 66 1.65 -22.33 8.20
C ASP A 66 1.87 -21.47 6.94
N GLU A 67 0.82 -21.26 6.13
CA GLU A 67 0.85 -20.42 4.94
C GLU A 67 1.17 -18.94 5.22
N TYR A 68 0.54 -18.35 6.24
CA TYR A 68 0.83 -16.98 6.66
C TYR A 68 2.28 -16.86 7.15
N THR A 69 2.70 -17.79 8.00
CA THR A 69 4.05 -17.80 8.59
C THR A 69 5.12 -17.93 7.50
N ASP A 70 4.94 -18.86 6.55
CA ASP A 70 5.83 -19.05 5.41
C ASP A 70 5.87 -17.82 4.49
N ARG A 71 4.75 -17.12 4.32
CA ARG A 71 4.71 -15.87 3.54
C ARG A 71 5.53 -14.78 4.22
N ILE A 72 5.32 -14.54 5.51
CA ILE A 72 6.05 -13.54 6.29
C ILE A 72 7.55 -13.86 6.32
N SER A 73 7.93 -15.12 6.58
CA SER A 73 9.33 -15.55 6.57
C SER A 73 9.99 -15.31 5.20
N ARG A 74 9.30 -15.59 4.09
CA ARG A 74 9.82 -15.29 2.74
C ARG A 74 9.98 -13.79 2.48
N LYS A 75 9.05 -12.95 2.93
CA LYS A 75 9.15 -11.48 2.83
C LYS A 75 10.36 -10.98 3.63
N ARG A 76 10.50 -11.40 4.88
CA ARG A 76 11.60 -11.01 5.77
C ARG A 76 12.96 -11.46 5.23
N ALA A 77 13.05 -12.69 4.72
CA ALA A 77 14.26 -13.20 4.07
C ALA A 77 14.69 -12.34 2.86
N LYS A 78 13.75 -11.86 2.03
CA LYS A 78 14.06 -10.96 0.89
C LYS A 78 14.63 -9.61 1.32
N LEU A 79 14.41 -9.22 2.58
CA LEU A 79 14.93 -8.00 3.19
C LEU A 79 16.17 -8.24 4.07
N GLY A 80 16.63 -9.49 4.18
CA GLY A 80 17.73 -9.87 5.08
C GLY A 80 17.38 -9.75 6.57
N LEU A 81 16.09 -9.88 6.91
CA LEU A 81 15.57 -9.79 8.27
C LEU A 81 15.50 -11.17 8.93
N SER A 82 15.65 -11.17 10.25
CA SER A 82 15.48 -12.32 11.14
C SER A 82 14.04 -12.83 11.08
N GLU A 83 13.83 -14.13 11.33
CA GLU A 83 12.48 -14.69 11.45
C GLU A 83 11.70 -14.03 12.61
N VAL A 84 10.38 -13.98 12.48
CA VAL A 84 9.54 -13.43 13.54
C VAL A 84 9.59 -14.39 14.73
N ASN A 85 10.13 -13.91 15.86
CA ASN A 85 10.12 -14.65 17.10
C ASN A 85 9.59 -13.76 18.22
N HIS A 86 8.34 -14.01 18.64
CA HIS A 86 7.70 -13.26 19.72
C HIS A 86 8.36 -13.46 21.10
N GLU A 87 9.26 -14.44 21.26
CA GLU A 87 10.03 -14.66 22.47
C GLU A 87 11.38 -13.92 22.50
N SER A 88 11.84 -13.37 21.36
CA SER A 88 13.11 -12.66 21.24
C SER A 88 12.93 -11.22 20.76
N ALA A 89 13.59 -10.27 21.42
CA ALA A 89 13.58 -8.86 21.00
C ALA A 89 14.33 -8.63 19.66
N GLU A 90 15.27 -9.51 19.30
CA GLU A 90 16.15 -9.34 18.14
C GLU A 90 15.41 -9.23 16.81
N SER A 91 14.28 -9.93 16.63
CA SER A 91 13.48 -9.84 15.39
C SER A 91 12.74 -8.52 15.22
N TYR A 92 12.72 -7.66 16.24
CA TYR A 92 12.10 -6.33 16.16
C TYR A 92 13.16 -5.23 16.00
N ASP A 93 14.41 -5.51 16.35
CA ASP A 93 15.50 -4.53 16.24
C ASP A 93 15.88 -4.28 14.77
N ASP A 94 15.87 -5.31 13.93
CA ASP A 94 16.22 -5.20 12.52
C ASP A 94 15.19 -4.39 11.70
N THR A 95 13.89 -4.60 11.92
CA THR A 95 12.83 -3.80 11.32
C THR A 95 12.80 -2.38 11.86
N ALA A 96 13.05 -2.18 13.15
CA ALA A 96 13.20 -0.84 13.74
C ALA A 96 14.34 -0.06 13.07
N ASN A 97 15.50 -0.69 12.88
CA ASN A 97 16.66 -0.08 12.22
C ASN A 97 16.36 0.30 10.76
N ILE A 98 15.67 -0.58 10.01
CA ILE A 98 15.22 -0.25 8.65
C ILE A 98 14.29 0.96 8.67
N CYS A 99 13.30 0.97 9.57
CA CYS A 99 12.30 2.04 9.63
C CYS A 99 12.90 3.38 10.04
N GLU A 100 13.87 3.40 10.96
CA GLU A 100 14.61 4.61 11.32
C GLU A 100 15.41 5.14 10.12
N SER A 101 16.12 4.26 9.41
CA SER A 101 16.87 4.64 8.21
C SER A 101 15.96 5.24 7.12
N LEU A 102 14.78 4.66 6.90
CA LEU A 102 13.76 5.19 5.99
C LEU A 102 13.26 6.56 6.45
N ALA A 103 12.94 6.71 7.74
CA ALA A 103 12.48 7.98 8.30
C ALA A 103 13.52 9.09 8.12
N ARG A 104 14.81 8.78 8.34
CA ARG A 104 15.91 9.73 8.10
C ARG A 104 16.00 10.12 6.62
N LYS A 105 15.87 9.17 5.68
CA LYS A 105 15.87 9.49 4.23
C LYS A 105 14.72 10.41 3.82
N VAL A 106 13.56 10.27 4.45
CA VAL A 106 12.40 11.12 4.15
C VAL A 106 12.53 12.51 4.78
N ILE A 107 12.91 12.57 6.06
CA ILE A 107 12.91 13.83 6.84
C ILE A 107 14.17 14.66 6.57
N ILE A 108 15.35 14.01 6.61
CA ILE A 108 16.65 14.67 6.50
C ILE A 108 17.05 14.80 5.03
N ASP A 109 17.18 13.66 4.33
CA ASP A 109 17.75 13.66 2.98
C ASP A 109 16.75 14.18 1.94
N LYS A 110 15.45 14.04 2.21
CA LYS A 110 14.33 14.37 1.30
C LYS A 110 14.53 13.76 -0.10
N SER A 111 15.14 12.58 -0.14
CA SER A 111 15.61 11.92 -1.37
C SER A 111 14.71 10.77 -1.83
N LEU A 112 13.80 10.31 -0.97
CA LEU A 112 12.91 9.20 -1.26
C LEU A 112 11.63 9.69 -1.96
N GLU A 113 11.68 9.73 -3.29
CA GLU A 113 10.51 10.00 -4.12
C GLU A 113 9.59 8.78 -4.22
N LYS A 114 8.28 9.01 -4.30
CA LYS A 114 7.31 7.93 -4.47
C LYS A 114 7.34 7.45 -5.93
N LYS A 115 7.55 6.16 -6.11
CA LYS A 115 7.36 5.49 -7.39
C LYS A 115 5.88 5.47 -7.80
N ILE A 116 5.63 5.47 -9.10
CA ILE A 116 4.28 5.47 -9.68
C ILE A 116 3.76 4.03 -9.74
N LEU A 117 2.60 3.80 -9.12
CA LEU A 117 1.90 2.52 -9.11
C LEU A 117 0.55 2.65 -9.81
N TYR A 118 0.38 1.95 -10.93
CA TYR A 118 -0.90 1.80 -11.60
C TYR A 118 -1.64 0.56 -11.10
N ILE A 119 -2.96 0.67 -10.95
CA ILE A 119 -3.82 -0.42 -10.51
C ILE A 119 -5.01 -0.53 -11.46
N ASP A 120 -5.20 -1.69 -12.08
CA ASP A 120 -6.42 -1.97 -12.83
C ASP A 120 -7.65 -2.05 -11.93
N MET A 121 -8.84 -1.91 -12.51
CA MET A 121 -10.09 -2.10 -11.78
C MET A 121 -10.61 -3.53 -11.88
N ASP A 122 -10.85 -4.01 -13.10
CA ASP A 122 -11.68 -5.21 -13.32
C ASP A 122 -10.94 -6.46 -12.86
N SER A 123 -11.55 -7.23 -11.95
CA SER A 123 -10.93 -8.39 -11.27
C SER A 123 -9.75 -8.08 -10.36
N VAL A 124 -9.37 -6.81 -10.20
CA VAL A 124 -8.25 -6.37 -9.34
C VAL A 124 -8.76 -5.55 -8.15
N LEU A 125 -9.35 -4.38 -8.41
CA LEU A 125 -10.02 -3.58 -7.38
C LEU A 125 -11.48 -4.00 -7.21
N VAL A 126 -12.13 -4.40 -8.31
CA VAL A 126 -13.57 -4.71 -8.35
C VAL A 126 -13.80 -6.19 -8.63
N ASP A 127 -14.74 -6.77 -7.89
CA ASP A 127 -15.23 -8.12 -8.13
C ASP A 127 -16.31 -8.07 -9.23
N PHE A 128 -15.92 -8.41 -10.45
CA PHE A 128 -16.81 -8.42 -11.60
C PHE A 128 -18.02 -9.36 -11.40
N GLN A 129 -17.82 -10.49 -10.71
CA GLN A 129 -18.86 -11.47 -10.46
C GLN A 129 -19.96 -10.89 -9.58
N SER A 130 -19.60 -10.07 -8.58
CA SER A 130 -20.57 -9.38 -7.72
C SER A 130 -21.55 -8.50 -8.50
N GLY A 131 -21.13 -7.93 -9.63
CA GLY A 131 -22.01 -7.18 -10.54
C GLY A 131 -22.92 -8.11 -11.36
N ILE A 132 -22.35 -9.19 -11.91
CA ILE A 132 -23.11 -10.21 -12.67
C ILE A 132 -24.22 -10.82 -11.82
N ASP A 133 -23.94 -11.14 -10.56
CA ASP A 133 -24.88 -11.80 -9.64
C ASP A 133 -26.15 -10.98 -9.41
N GLN A 134 -26.06 -9.65 -9.55
CA GLN A 134 -27.18 -8.72 -9.40
C GLN A 134 -28.02 -8.55 -10.68
N LEU A 135 -27.57 -9.08 -11.83
CA LEU A 135 -28.33 -9.02 -13.08
C LEU A 135 -29.45 -10.07 -13.10
N ASN A 136 -30.58 -9.72 -13.73
CA ASN A 136 -31.65 -10.68 -14.02
C ASN A 136 -31.26 -11.63 -15.17
N ASP A 137 -31.91 -12.80 -15.21
CA ASP A 137 -31.61 -13.87 -16.19
C ASP A 137 -31.78 -13.43 -17.64
N ALA A 138 -32.77 -12.56 -17.91
CA ALA A 138 -33.00 -12.04 -19.26
C ALA A 138 -31.82 -11.18 -19.75
N THR A 139 -31.22 -10.38 -18.85
CA THR A 139 -30.05 -9.56 -19.13
C THR A 139 -28.81 -10.43 -19.30
N LYS A 140 -28.59 -11.38 -18.38
CA LYS A 140 -27.49 -12.36 -18.48
C LYS A 140 -27.52 -13.09 -19.82
N LYS A 141 -28.70 -13.56 -20.25
CA LYS A 141 -28.89 -14.22 -21.55
C LYS A 141 -28.67 -13.29 -22.74
N LYS A 142 -29.11 -12.03 -22.66
CA LYS A 142 -28.90 -11.04 -23.73
C LYS A 142 -27.42 -10.75 -23.97
N TYR A 143 -26.60 -10.80 -22.91
CA TYR A 143 -25.18 -10.43 -22.92
C TYR A 143 -24.25 -11.61 -22.58
N GLU A 144 -24.66 -12.86 -22.82
CA GLU A 144 -24.01 -14.08 -22.32
C GLU A 144 -22.49 -14.17 -22.57
N ASN A 145 -21.99 -13.54 -23.65
CA ASN A 145 -20.57 -13.51 -23.99
C ASN A 145 -19.90 -12.13 -23.85
N ASN A 146 -20.67 -11.10 -23.51
CA ASN A 146 -20.25 -9.69 -23.45
C ASN A 146 -20.86 -9.02 -22.22
N LEU A 147 -20.71 -9.66 -21.05
CA LEU A 147 -21.33 -9.16 -19.80
C LEU A 147 -20.76 -7.81 -19.37
N ASP A 148 -19.55 -7.49 -19.78
CA ASP A 148 -18.91 -6.19 -19.62
C ASP A 148 -19.59 -5.10 -20.46
N GLU A 149 -20.36 -5.48 -21.47
CA GLU A 149 -21.15 -4.57 -22.31
C GLU A 149 -22.55 -4.25 -21.74
N VAL A 150 -22.89 -4.78 -20.55
CA VAL A 150 -24.15 -4.48 -19.88
C VAL A 150 -24.12 -3.03 -19.34
N PRO A 151 -25.05 -2.15 -19.76
CA PRO A 151 -25.11 -0.80 -19.22
C PRO A 151 -25.38 -0.81 -17.71
N GLY A 152 -24.60 -0.04 -16.97
CA GLY A 152 -24.71 0.10 -15.51
C GLY A 152 -24.00 -0.97 -14.69
N ILE A 153 -23.49 -2.05 -15.30
CA ILE A 153 -22.96 -3.21 -14.54
C ILE A 153 -21.82 -2.82 -13.59
N PHE A 154 -20.92 -1.93 -14.02
CA PHE A 154 -19.76 -1.50 -13.23
C PHE A 154 -20.15 -0.77 -11.94
N SER A 155 -21.31 -0.10 -11.92
CA SER A 155 -21.82 0.55 -10.71
C SER A 155 -22.35 -0.43 -9.66
N LEU A 156 -22.60 -1.69 -10.05
CA LEU A 156 -23.10 -2.73 -9.14
C LEU A 156 -21.96 -3.49 -8.44
N MET A 157 -20.73 -3.35 -8.93
CA MET A 157 -19.60 -4.16 -8.48
C MET A 157 -19.10 -3.71 -7.10
N LYS A 158 -18.73 -4.69 -6.28
CA LYS A 158 -18.13 -4.48 -4.97
C LYS A 158 -16.60 -4.58 -5.05
N PRO A 159 -15.86 -4.04 -4.07
CA PRO A 159 -14.43 -4.26 -3.98
C PRO A 159 -14.08 -5.75 -3.79
N THR A 160 -12.95 -6.20 -4.35
CA THR A 160 -12.38 -7.50 -4.00
C THR A 160 -11.88 -7.49 -2.54
N SER A 161 -11.78 -8.67 -1.92
CA SER A 161 -11.28 -8.77 -0.53
C SER A 161 -9.88 -8.13 -0.41
N GLY A 162 -9.68 -7.32 0.64
CA GLY A 162 -8.41 -6.66 0.93
C GLY A 162 -8.06 -5.44 0.07
N ALA A 163 -8.70 -5.22 -1.09
CA ALA A 163 -8.29 -4.20 -2.06
C ALA A 163 -8.20 -2.80 -1.47
N VAL A 164 -9.31 -2.29 -0.91
CA VAL A 164 -9.38 -0.92 -0.38
C VAL A 164 -8.34 -0.71 0.72
N TYR A 165 -8.25 -1.64 1.67
CA TYR A 165 -7.32 -1.58 2.79
C TYR A 165 -5.85 -1.57 2.33
N ILE A 166 -5.49 -2.43 1.39
CA ILE A 166 -4.11 -2.53 0.90
C ILE A 166 -3.75 -1.34 0.01
N VAL A 167 -4.66 -0.86 -0.82
CA VAL A 167 -4.47 0.37 -1.61
C VAL A 167 -4.26 1.59 -0.71
N GLU A 168 -5.00 1.69 0.40
CA GLU A 168 -4.80 2.75 1.40
C GLU A 168 -3.42 2.73 2.04
N LYS A 169 -2.89 1.53 2.34
CA LYS A 169 -1.52 1.37 2.83
C LYS A 169 -0.50 1.74 1.76
N LEU A 170 -0.64 1.20 0.55
CA LEU A 170 0.28 1.47 -0.56
C LEU A 170 0.30 2.96 -0.93
N ALA A 171 -0.81 3.68 -0.83
CA ALA A 171 -0.88 5.13 -1.10
C ALA A 171 0.04 5.96 -0.18
N LYS A 172 0.44 5.42 0.98
CA LYS A 172 1.40 6.08 1.87
C LYS A 172 2.83 6.07 1.32
N ILE A 173 3.19 5.09 0.50
CA ILE A 173 4.56 4.87 0.00
C ILE A 173 4.70 4.90 -1.54
N TYR A 174 3.59 4.81 -2.28
CA TYR A 174 3.53 4.90 -3.74
C TYR A 174 2.64 6.06 -4.20
N ASP A 175 2.92 6.59 -5.39
CA ASP A 175 2.07 7.56 -6.09
C ASP A 175 1.05 6.77 -6.93
N ILE A 176 -0.10 6.48 -6.33
CA ILE A 176 -1.11 5.56 -6.91
C ILE A 176 -1.95 6.25 -7.98
N TYR A 177 -2.20 5.55 -9.08
CA TYR A 177 -3.21 5.89 -10.08
C TYR A 177 -4.03 4.66 -10.44
N ILE A 178 -5.30 4.86 -10.72
CA ILE A 178 -6.20 3.80 -11.20
C ILE A 178 -6.15 3.85 -12.73
N LEU A 179 -5.76 2.75 -13.36
CA LEU A 179 -5.59 2.66 -14.81
C LEU A 179 -6.46 1.54 -15.36
N SER A 180 -7.66 1.91 -15.78
CA SER A 180 -8.67 0.95 -16.25
C SER A 180 -8.98 1.14 -17.73
N THR A 181 -9.45 0.07 -18.37
CA THR A 181 -10.04 0.13 -19.70
C THR A 181 -11.55 0.08 -19.55
N ALA A 182 -12.26 0.89 -20.33
CA ALA A 182 -13.69 0.78 -20.44
C ALA A 182 -14.07 0.10 -21.76
N PRO A 183 -15.03 -0.84 -21.75
CA PRO A 183 -15.47 -1.53 -22.97
C PRO A 183 -15.96 -0.54 -24.03
N TRP A 184 -15.71 -0.86 -25.30
CA TRP A 184 -15.96 0.05 -26.42
C TRP A 184 -17.47 0.22 -26.70
N GLU A 185 -18.26 -0.83 -26.49
CA GLU A 185 -19.71 -0.81 -26.74
C GLU A 185 -20.53 -0.44 -25.49
N ASN A 186 -19.87 -0.10 -24.37
CA ASN A 186 -20.49 0.26 -23.10
C ASN A 186 -20.17 1.69 -22.67
N PRO A 187 -20.92 2.70 -23.17
CA PRO A 187 -20.67 4.09 -22.83
C PRO A 187 -20.91 4.41 -21.34
N SER A 188 -21.70 3.62 -20.59
CA SER A 188 -21.91 3.88 -19.16
C SER A 188 -20.69 3.52 -18.33
N ALA A 189 -19.84 2.61 -18.81
CA ALA A 189 -18.69 2.11 -18.07
C ALA A 189 -17.74 3.23 -17.61
N TRP A 190 -17.63 4.32 -18.38
CA TRP A 190 -16.80 5.48 -18.02
C TRP A 190 -17.28 6.16 -16.74
N SER A 191 -18.57 6.47 -16.69
CA SER A 191 -19.18 7.11 -15.52
C SER A 191 -19.27 6.15 -14.35
N ASP A 192 -19.60 4.89 -14.60
CA ASP A 192 -19.78 3.90 -13.56
C ASP A 192 -18.46 3.63 -12.81
N LYS A 193 -17.33 3.52 -13.53
CA LYS A 193 -16.00 3.39 -12.93
C LYS A 193 -15.61 4.63 -12.13
N LEU A 194 -15.97 5.83 -12.61
CA LEU A 194 -15.75 7.06 -11.84
C LEU A 194 -16.55 7.08 -10.53
N GLU A 195 -17.83 6.73 -10.56
CA GLU A 195 -18.67 6.70 -9.37
C GLU A 195 -18.19 5.63 -8.38
N TRP A 196 -17.78 4.45 -8.86
CA TRP A 196 -17.16 3.43 -8.02
C TRP A 196 -15.93 3.96 -7.27
N VAL A 197 -15.04 4.67 -7.98
CA VAL A 197 -13.84 5.26 -7.37
C VAL A 197 -14.20 6.33 -6.32
N LYS A 198 -15.25 7.13 -6.56
CA LYS A 198 -15.73 8.10 -5.56
C LYS A 198 -16.31 7.43 -4.32
N GLU A 199 -16.96 6.29 -4.48
CA GLU A 199 -17.58 5.55 -3.39
C GLU A 199 -16.53 4.87 -2.50
N TYR A 200 -15.61 4.12 -3.11
CA TYR A 200 -14.71 3.23 -2.37
C TYR A 200 -13.30 3.79 -2.14
N LEU A 201 -12.85 4.75 -2.97
CA LEU A 201 -11.53 5.37 -2.88
C LEU A 201 -11.60 6.91 -2.99
N PRO A 202 -12.47 7.61 -2.23
CA PRO A 202 -12.78 9.02 -2.44
C PRO A 202 -11.57 9.94 -2.40
N GLU A 203 -10.62 9.71 -1.48
CA GLU A 203 -9.42 10.56 -1.34
C GLU A 203 -8.27 10.09 -2.24
N ILE A 204 -8.06 8.77 -2.35
CA ILE A 204 -6.96 8.19 -3.14
C ILE A 204 -7.22 8.34 -4.64
N GLY A 205 -8.45 8.08 -5.07
CA GLY A 205 -8.84 8.10 -6.48
C GLY A 205 -9.11 9.50 -7.04
N LYS A 206 -9.17 10.54 -6.19
CA LYS A 206 -9.51 11.89 -6.60
C LYS A 206 -8.48 12.45 -7.58
N LYS A 207 -8.92 12.70 -8.82
CA LYS A 207 -8.08 13.12 -9.96
C LYS A 207 -7.01 12.09 -10.34
N ARG A 208 -7.24 10.80 -10.04
CA ARG A 208 -6.26 9.72 -10.25
C ARG A 208 -6.78 8.55 -11.07
N LEU A 209 -8.03 8.62 -11.55
CA LEU A 209 -8.58 7.65 -12.50
C LEU A 209 -8.17 8.03 -13.93
N ILE A 210 -7.58 7.07 -14.64
CA ILE A 210 -7.19 7.14 -16.04
C ILE A 210 -7.93 6.02 -16.77
N LEU A 211 -8.72 6.39 -17.78
CA LEU A 211 -9.37 5.45 -18.68
C LEU A 211 -8.56 5.38 -19.98
N SER A 212 -8.00 4.21 -20.28
CA SER A 212 -7.13 3.99 -21.45
C SER A 212 -7.31 2.58 -22.02
N HIS A 213 -7.28 2.48 -23.34
CA HIS A 213 -7.16 1.19 -24.06
C HIS A 213 -5.70 0.78 -24.31
N HIS A 214 -4.73 1.64 -23.96
CA HIS A 214 -3.30 1.44 -24.20
C HIS A 214 -2.51 1.76 -22.93
N LYS A 215 -2.47 0.81 -22.00
CA LYS A 215 -1.77 0.93 -20.71
C LYS A 215 -0.25 1.07 -20.88
N ASN A 216 0.30 0.50 -21.95
CA ASN A 216 1.73 0.61 -22.31
C ASN A 216 2.21 2.04 -22.61
N LEU A 217 1.30 2.98 -22.88
CA LEU A 217 1.67 4.38 -23.14
C LEU A 217 1.86 5.19 -21.85
N ASN A 218 1.40 4.67 -20.70
CA ASN A 218 1.57 5.30 -19.41
C ASN A 218 2.99 5.09 -18.89
N ILE A 219 3.57 6.15 -18.31
CA ILE A 219 4.90 6.09 -17.70
C ILE A 219 4.72 5.85 -16.21
N GLY A 220 5.23 4.72 -15.71
CA GLY A 220 5.24 4.40 -14.29
C GLY A 220 6.15 3.22 -13.99
N ASP A 221 6.29 2.92 -12.71
CA ASP A 221 7.21 1.90 -12.23
C ASP A 221 6.55 0.52 -12.14
N TYR A 222 5.28 0.48 -11.75
CA TYR A 222 4.53 -0.77 -11.53
C TYR A 222 3.10 -0.67 -12.09
N LEU A 223 2.58 -1.79 -12.58
CA LEU A 223 1.18 -1.97 -12.96
C LEU A 223 0.66 -3.28 -12.35
N ILE A 224 -0.39 -3.20 -11.55
CA ILE A 224 -1.15 -4.38 -11.08
C ILE A 224 -2.32 -4.60 -12.04
N ASP A 225 -2.33 -5.75 -12.72
CA ASP A 225 -3.35 -6.09 -13.73
C ASP A 225 -3.61 -7.60 -13.72
N ASP A 226 -4.85 -8.03 -13.92
CA ASP A 226 -5.23 -9.44 -14.01
C ASP A 226 -4.91 -10.05 -15.39
N ARG A 227 -4.61 -9.21 -16.38
CA ARG A 227 -4.43 -9.60 -17.79
C ARG A 227 -3.21 -8.93 -18.41
N THR A 228 -2.82 -9.44 -19.57
CA THR A 228 -1.78 -8.85 -20.42
C THR A 228 -2.35 -8.01 -21.58
N LYS A 229 -3.68 -7.81 -21.61
CA LYS A 229 -4.39 -7.13 -22.70
C LYS A 229 -4.29 -5.61 -22.58
N ASN A 230 -4.74 -4.90 -23.63
CA ASN A 230 -4.83 -3.43 -23.66
C ASN A 230 -3.49 -2.73 -23.35
N GLY A 231 -2.36 -3.34 -23.73
CA GLY A 231 -1.04 -2.79 -23.47
C GLY A 231 -0.45 -3.14 -22.10
N ALA A 232 -1.13 -3.94 -21.26
CA ALA A 232 -0.58 -4.32 -19.95
C ALA A 232 0.68 -5.21 -20.09
N GLY A 233 0.68 -6.15 -21.05
CA GLY A 233 1.83 -7.03 -21.32
C GLY A 233 3.05 -6.28 -21.86
N GLU A 234 2.84 -5.12 -22.48
CA GLU A 234 3.89 -4.24 -23.01
C GLU A 234 4.19 -3.04 -22.10
N PHE A 235 3.67 -3.04 -20.87
CA PHE A 235 3.97 -2.00 -19.90
C PHE A 235 5.48 -1.95 -19.62
N LYS A 236 6.06 -0.74 -19.62
CA LYS A 236 7.51 -0.56 -19.54
C LYS A 236 8.06 -0.77 -18.12
N GLY A 237 7.25 -0.49 -17.10
CA GLY A 237 7.53 -0.84 -15.72
C GLY A 237 7.28 -2.32 -15.47
N GLU A 238 7.29 -2.72 -14.20
CA GLU A 238 6.98 -4.10 -13.82
C GLU A 238 5.47 -4.35 -13.85
N LEU A 239 5.06 -5.39 -14.58
CA LEU A 239 3.70 -5.92 -14.53
C LEU A 239 3.58 -6.94 -13.39
N ILE A 240 2.81 -6.57 -12.37
CA ILE A 240 2.38 -7.47 -11.29
C ILE A 240 1.10 -8.16 -11.77
N HIS A 241 1.26 -9.35 -12.36
CA HIS A 241 0.17 -10.11 -12.95
C HIS A 241 -0.69 -10.76 -11.84
N PHE A 242 -1.78 -10.10 -11.49
CA PHE A 242 -2.68 -10.44 -10.39
C PHE A 242 -3.48 -11.73 -10.67
N LEU A 243 -3.92 -12.41 -9.60
CA LEU A 243 -4.61 -13.71 -9.65
C LEU A 243 -3.79 -14.83 -10.33
N THR A 244 -2.47 -14.70 -10.34
CA THR A 244 -1.54 -15.75 -10.81
C THR A 244 -0.90 -16.48 -9.65
N VAL A 245 -0.17 -17.58 -9.92
CA VAL A 245 0.56 -18.34 -8.89
C VAL A 245 1.55 -17.46 -8.11
N GLN A 246 2.12 -16.43 -8.76
CA GLN A 246 3.08 -15.53 -8.13
C GLN A 246 2.40 -14.46 -7.28
N TYR A 247 1.24 -13.96 -7.74
CA TYR A 247 0.48 -12.89 -7.09
C TYR A 247 -1.00 -13.28 -6.99
N PRO A 248 -1.36 -14.30 -6.18
CA PRO A 248 -2.72 -14.83 -6.14
C PRO A 248 -3.73 -13.88 -5.48
N ASP A 249 -3.25 -12.94 -4.66
CA ASP A 249 -4.07 -12.09 -3.80
C ASP A 249 -3.37 -10.76 -3.48
N TRP A 250 -4.08 -9.86 -2.80
CA TRP A 250 -3.54 -8.55 -2.43
C TRP A 250 -2.39 -8.62 -1.42
N ASP A 251 -2.34 -9.64 -0.57
CA ASP A 251 -1.27 -9.78 0.43
C ASP A 251 0.07 -10.07 -0.25
N SER A 252 0.09 -10.99 -1.23
CA SER A 252 1.30 -11.30 -2.01
C SER A 252 1.81 -10.10 -2.82
N VAL A 253 0.90 -9.29 -3.36
CA VAL A 253 1.22 -8.01 -4.02
C VAL A 253 1.79 -7.00 -3.03
N PHE A 254 1.16 -6.85 -1.87
CA PHE A 254 1.60 -5.93 -0.83
C PHE A 254 3.01 -6.26 -0.36
N ASP A 255 3.28 -7.53 -0.05
CA ASP A 255 4.59 -7.98 0.41
C ASP A 255 5.68 -7.71 -0.63
N HIS A 256 5.39 -7.96 -1.90
CA HIS A 256 6.33 -7.66 -2.98
C HIS A 256 6.61 -6.15 -3.11
N LEU A 257 5.57 -5.32 -3.10
CA LEU A 257 5.73 -3.86 -3.20
C LEU A 257 6.41 -3.25 -1.97
N VAL A 258 6.22 -3.81 -0.77
CA VAL A 258 6.97 -3.42 0.43
C VAL A 258 8.46 -3.74 0.26
N VAL A 259 8.78 -4.94 -0.24
CA VAL A 259 10.17 -5.34 -0.50
C VAL A 259 10.84 -4.39 -1.49
N GLU A 260 10.16 -4.06 -2.59
CA GLU A 260 10.70 -3.17 -3.61
C GLU A 260 10.84 -1.72 -3.12
N TYR A 261 9.92 -1.25 -2.26
CA TYR A 261 10.04 0.06 -1.63
C TYR A 261 11.27 0.16 -0.71
N VAL A 262 11.48 -0.84 0.16
CA VAL A 262 12.63 -0.85 1.08
C VAL A 262 13.95 -0.93 0.30
N LYS A 263 14.04 -1.81 -0.69
CA LYS A 263 15.22 -1.93 -1.55
C LYS A 263 15.49 -0.65 -2.33
N HIS A 264 14.46 -0.01 -2.88
CA HIS A 264 14.60 1.26 -3.56
C HIS A 264 15.24 2.30 -2.64
N ALA A 265 14.72 2.46 -1.42
CA ALA A 265 15.24 3.41 -0.46
C ALA A 265 16.69 3.11 -0.03
N GLN A 266 17.05 1.83 0.14
CA GLN A 266 18.41 1.41 0.47
C GLN A 266 19.43 1.70 -0.66
N ASN A 267 18.98 1.70 -1.92
CA ASN A 267 19.84 1.97 -3.08
C ASN A 267 20.04 3.47 -3.37
N ILE A 268 19.30 4.36 -2.73
CA ILE A 268 19.50 5.81 -2.85
C ILE A 268 20.77 6.18 -2.07
N LYS A 269 21.77 6.67 -2.81
CA LYS A 269 23.05 7.14 -2.27
C LYS A 269 22.93 8.45 -1.53
#